data_AF-A0AAV9A2H1-F1
#
_entry.id   AF-A0AAV9A2H1-F1
#
_cell.length_a   1.000
_cell.length_b   1.000
_cell.length_c   1.000
_cell.angle_alpha   90.00
_cell.angle_beta   90.00
_cell.angle_gamma   90.00
#
_symmetry.space_group_name_H-M   'P 1'
#
loop_
_entity.id
_entity.type
_entity.pdbx_description
1 polymer ?
#
loop_
_entity_poly.entity_id
_entity_poly.type
_entity_poly.pdbx_seq_one_letter_code
_entity_poly.pdbx_strand_id
1 'polypeptide(L)'
;MLRLGTHTVIVASSPITVTEILKTNDRILSGRYVFQSSRVKNRIELLMVWSDCNENWKLLRRMCRMELFLSKMIETQSGQRKEKLLAMVKFLKTKEGEVANSRTLRWSLRRYITSLGTICCPKTYWVLYMEEVLR
;
A
#
# COMPACT_ATOMS: atom_id res chain seq x y z
N MET A 1 8.28 25.90 7.89
CA MET A 1 8.19 24.94 9.03
C MET A 1 6.82 25.08 9.64
N LEU A 2 6.09 23.98 9.79
CA LEU A 2 4.72 23.96 10.30
C LEU A 2 4.67 23.18 11.61
N ARG A 3 3.70 23.51 12.47
CA ARG A 3 3.45 22.82 13.74
C ARG A 3 2.14 22.04 13.66
N LEU A 4 2.22 20.72 13.80
CA LEU A 4 1.09 19.80 13.83
C LEU A 4 0.95 19.25 15.25
N GLY A 5 0.14 19.96 16.05
CA GLY A 5 0.02 19.70 17.50
C GLY A 5 1.37 19.82 18.20
N THR A 6 1.82 18.72 18.81
CA THR A 6 3.12 18.64 19.50
C THR A 6 4.30 18.36 18.56
N HIS A 7 4.06 18.09 17.27
CA HIS A 7 5.10 17.72 16.31
C HIS A 7 5.43 18.89 15.37
N THR A 8 6.72 19.03 15.04
CA THR A 8 7.17 19.95 13.98
C THR A 8 7.25 19.18 12.68
N VAL A 9 6.70 19.75 11.60
CA VAL A 9 6.77 19.21 10.25
C VAL A 9 7.47 20.19 9.32
N ILE A 10 8.42 19.66 8.54
CA ILE A 10 9.09 20.40 7.47
C ILE A 10 8.47 19.92 6.16
N VAL A 11 7.97 20.84 5.36
CA VAL A 11 7.37 20.54 4.06
C VAL A 11 8.37 20.88 2.97
N ALA A 12 8.78 19.88 2.19
CA ALA A 12 9.60 20.07 1.01
C ALA A 12 8.69 20.40 -0.18
N SER A 13 8.62 21.68 -0.57
CA SER A 13 7.75 22.16 -1.64
C SER A 13 8.44 22.33 -3.00
N SER A 14 9.78 22.28 -3.05
CA SER A 14 10.56 22.42 -4.28
C SER A 14 11.23 21.11 -4.70
N PRO A 15 11.40 20.84 -6.01
CA PRO A 15 12.11 19.65 -6.50
C PRO A 15 13.56 19.55 -5.99
N ILE A 16 14.22 20.69 -5.82
CA ILE A 16 15.61 20.77 -5.32
C ILE A 16 15.64 20.25 -3.89
N THR A 17 14.78 20.79 -3.02
CA THR A 17 14.67 20.38 -1.61
C THR A 17 14.24 18.92 -1.47
N VAL A 18 13.31 18.46 -2.30
CA VAL A 18 12.89 17.05 -2.32
C VAL A 18 14.05 16.12 -2.69
N THR A 19 14.86 16.51 -3.68
CA THR A 19 16.04 15.74 -4.10
C THR A 19 17.09 15.68 -3.00
N GLU A 20 17.34 16.81 -2.34
CA GLU A 20 18.27 16.89 -1.22
C GLU A 20 17.86 15.99 -0.05
N ILE A 21 16.55 15.92 0.25
CA ILE A 21 16.03 15.09 1.34
C ILE A 21 16.00 13.60 0.97
N LEU A 22 15.46 13.25 -0.21
CA LEU A 22 15.17 11.87 -0.57
C LEU A 22 16.29 11.15 -1.32
N LYS A 23 17.32 11.87 -1.81
CA LYS A 23 18.47 11.26 -2.51
C LYS A 23 19.78 11.55 -1.81
N THR A 24 20.05 12.81 -1.46
CA THR A 24 21.35 13.19 -0.89
C THR A 24 21.46 12.79 0.58
N ASN A 25 20.40 13.00 1.36
CA ASN A 25 20.37 12.76 2.80
C ASN A 25 19.43 11.61 3.19
N ASP A 26 19.12 10.72 2.25
CA ASP A 26 18.12 9.66 2.40
C ASP A 26 18.42 8.71 3.57
N ARG A 27 19.69 8.37 3.79
CA ARG A 27 20.12 7.48 4.87
C ARG A 27 19.73 7.99 6.24
N ILE A 28 19.86 9.30 6.47
CA ILE A 28 19.59 9.94 7.76
C ILE A 28 18.09 10.27 7.89
N LEU A 29 17.45 10.68 6.79
CA LEU A 29 16.05 11.14 6.77
C LEU A 29 15.04 10.05 6.39
N SER A 30 15.46 8.78 6.38
CA SER A 30 14.59 7.64 6.08
C SER A 30 13.69 7.18 7.23
N GLY A 31 13.85 7.78 8.42
CA GLY A 31 13.02 7.50 9.59
C GLY A 31 11.54 7.80 9.33
N ARG A 32 10.65 7.02 9.95
CA ARG A 32 9.20 7.13 9.70
C ARG A 32 8.43 7.53 10.94
N TYR A 33 7.52 8.48 10.76
CA TYR A 33 6.58 8.82 11.81
C TYR A 33 5.38 7.89 11.78
N VAL A 34 5.16 7.12 12.85
CA VAL A 34 4.04 6.18 12.96
C VAL A 34 2.88 6.82 13.69
N PHE A 35 1.82 7.15 12.94
CA PHE A 35 0.59 7.68 13.50
C PHE A 35 -0.05 6.68 14.47
N GLN A 36 -0.64 7.17 15.56
CA GLN A 36 -1.31 6.31 16.54
C GLN A 36 -2.42 5.44 15.92
N SER A 37 -3.15 5.97 14.93
CA SER A 37 -4.16 5.22 14.18
C SER A 37 -3.59 4.07 13.35
N SER A 38 -2.30 4.11 13.02
CA SER A 38 -1.59 3.06 12.26
C SER A 38 -0.79 2.10 13.15
N ARG A 39 -0.81 2.30 14.48
CA ARG A 39 -0.09 1.43 15.41
C ARG A 39 -0.83 0.11 15.59
N VAL A 40 -0.36 -0.91 14.88
CA VAL A 40 -0.70 -2.30 15.20
C VAL A 40 0.14 -2.73 16.40
N LYS A 41 -0.50 -3.26 17.45
CA LYS A 41 0.19 -3.68 18.69
C LYS A 41 1.36 -4.60 18.35
N ASN A 42 2.56 -4.23 18.80
CA ASN A 42 3.81 -5.01 18.72
C ASN A 42 4.20 -5.54 17.32
N ARG A 43 3.76 -4.92 16.21
CA ARG A 43 4.05 -5.42 14.84
C ARG A 43 4.49 -4.36 13.84
N ILE A 44 4.83 -3.15 14.28
CA ILE A 44 5.24 -2.04 13.39
C ILE A 44 6.44 -2.43 12.51
N GLU A 45 7.37 -3.22 13.04
CA GLU A 45 8.56 -3.69 12.32
C GLU A 45 8.25 -4.58 11.11
N LEU A 46 7.08 -5.24 11.12
CA LEU A 46 6.59 -6.05 10.00
C LEU A 46 5.92 -5.20 8.91
N LEU A 47 5.64 -3.92 9.18
CA LEU A 47 4.97 -3.03 8.25
C LEU A 47 6.01 -2.28 7.42
N MET A 48 6.24 -2.71 6.18
CA MET A 48 7.19 -2.06 5.26
C MET A 48 7.03 -0.54 5.12
N VAL A 49 5.79 -0.04 5.28
CA VAL A 49 5.45 1.39 5.16
C VAL A 49 5.79 2.19 6.42
N TRP A 50 5.83 1.55 7.60
CA TRP A 50 6.00 2.20 8.90
C TRP A 50 7.24 1.76 9.68
N SER A 51 7.95 0.73 9.21
CA SER A 51 9.20 0.29 9.82
C SER A 51 10.37 1.18 9.41
N ASP A 52 11.33 1.29 10.33
CA ASP A 52 12.58 1.99 10.09
C ASP A 52 13.43 1.26 9.04
N CYS A 53 14.30 2.01 8.36
CA CYS A 53 15.18 1.49 7.31
C CYS A 53 16.34 0.65 7.88
N ASN A 54 16.01 -0.50 8.47
CA ASN A 54 16.93 -1.48 9.03
C ASN A 54 17.08 -2.71 8.10
N GLU A 55 17.90 -3.69 8.51
CA GLU A 55 18.11 -4.90 7.71
C GLU A 55 16.82 -5.72 7.48
N ASN A 56 15.91 -5.73 8.46
CA ASN A 56 14.61 -6.37 8.32
C ASN A 56 13.75 -5.70 7.23
N TRP A 57 13.73 -4.36 7.19
CA TRP A 57 13.05 -3.61 6.13
C TRP A 57 13.66 -3.88 4.75
N LYS A 58 14.99 -3.96 4.65
CA LYS A 58 15.68 -4.31 3.39
C LYS A 58 15.31 -5.71 2.93
N LEU A 59 15.26 -6.68 3.85
CA LEU A 59 14.84 -8.06 3.57
C LEU A 59 13.39 -8.10 3.07
N LEU A 60 12.45 -7.46 3.79
CA LEU A 60 11.04 -7.37 3.39
C LEU A 60 10.90 -6.74 2.00
N ARG A 61 11.61 -5.64 1.74
CA ARG A 61 11.60 -4.96 0.43
C ARG A 61 12.14 -5.86 -0.67
N ARG A 62 13.20 -6.63 -0.41
CA ARG A 62 13.77 -7.59 -1.36
C ARG A 62 12.78 -8.70 -1.66
N MET A 63 12.15 -9.29 -0.65
CA MET A 63 11.13 -10.33 -0.83
C MET A 63 9.95 -9.81 -1.65
N CYS A 64 9.40 -8.63 -1.33
CA CYS A 64 8.32 -8.06 -2.14
C CYS A 64 8.75 -7.80 -3.58
N ARG A 65 9.97 -7.32 -3.81
CA ARG A 65 10.49 -7.14 -5.17
C ARG A 65 10.57 -8.45 -5.94
N MET A 66 11.05 -9.52 -5.31
CA MET A 66 11.28 -10.81 -5.98
C MET A 66 9.98 -11.59 -6.20
N GLU A 67 9.11 -11.62 -5.19
CA GLU A 67 7.91 -12.46 -5.19
C GLU A 67 6.69 -11.74 -5.79
N LEU A 68 6.58 -10.43 -5.62
CA LEU A 68 5.38 -9.67 -6.02
C LEU A 68 5.59 -8.85 -7.28
N PHE A 69 6.68 -8.07 -7.31
CA PHE A 69 6.91 -7.04 -8.32
C PHE A 69 7.96 -7.39 -9.37
N LEU A 70 8.44 -8.63 -9.37
CA LEU A 70 9.34 -9.10 -10.41
C LEU A 70 8.56 -9.20 -11.72
N SER A 71 9.13 -8.73 -12.83
CA SER A 71 8.45 -8.70 -14.13
C SER A 71 7.83 -10.05 -14.51
N LYS A 72 8.55 -11.15 -14.30
CA LYS A 72 8.03 -12.52 -14.52
C LYS A 72 6.79 -12.83 -13.65
N MET A 73 6.80 -12.41 -12.38
CA MET A 73 5.69 -12.61 -11.46
C MET A 73 4.49 -11.75 -11.86
N ILE A 74 4.74 -10.49 -12.25
CA ILE A 74 3.70 -9.60 -12.80
C ILE A 74 3.05 -10.23 -14.02
N GLU A 75 3.82 -10.79 -14.96
CA GLU A 75 3.27 -11.44 -16.15
C GLU A 75 2.51 -12.73 -15.82
N THR A 76 3.01 -13.53 -14.87
CA THR A 76 2.34 -14.77 -14.44
C THR A 76 0.98 -14.48 -13.79
N GLN A 77 0.87 -13.37 -13.07
CA GLN A 77 -0.38 -12.93 -12.45
C GLN A 77 -1.34 -12.20 -13.42
N SER A 78 -0.94 -11.97 -14.68
CA SER A 78 -1.72 -11.19 -15.66
C SER A 78 -3.11 -11.78 -15.93
N GLY A 79 -3.22 -13.11 -16.03
CA GLY A 79 -4.48 -13.81 -16.26
C GLY A 79 -5.50 -13.55 -15.14
N GLN A 80 -5.04 -13.63 -13.89
CA GLN A 80 -5.90 -13.38 -12.73
C GLN A 80 -6.32 -11.90 -12.65
N ARG A 81 -5.42 -10.96 -12.94
CA ARG A 81 -5.78 -9.52 -13.02
C ARG A 81 -6.84 -9.27 -14.08
N LYS A 82 -6.72 -9.91 -15.25
CA LYS A 82 -7.69 -9.81 -16.35
C LYS A 82 -9.05 -10.38 -15.92
N GLU A 83 -9.08 -11.54 -15.27
CA GLU A 83 -10.32 -12.13 -14.74
C GLU A 83 -11.03 -11.19 -13.76
N LYS A 84 -10.30 -10.61 -12.79
CA LYS A 84 -10.89 -9.67 -11.82
C LYS A 84 -11.36 -8.37 -12.48
N LEU A 85 -10.64 -7.87 -13.49
CA LEU A 85 -11.06 -6.71 -14.25
C LEU A 85 -12.34 -6.99 -15.04
N LEU A 86 -12.44 -8.15 -15.69
CA LEU A 86 -13.65 -8.58 -16.39
C LEU A 86 -14.84 -8.72 -15.43
N ALA A 87 -14.63 -9.27 -14.24
CA ALA A 87 -15.67 -9.35 -13.21
C ALA A 87 -16.15 -7.97 -12.76
N MET A 88 -15.23 -7.00 -12.60
CA MET A 88 -15.57 -5.62 -12.28
C MET A 88 -16.38 -4.95 -13.40
N VAL A 89 -15.95 -5.11 -14.66
CA VAL A 89 -16.67 -4.56 -15.82
C VAL A 89 -18.06 -5.17 -15.94
N LYS A 90 -18.22 -6.48 -15.78
CA LYS A 90 -19.54 -7.14 -15.76
C LYS A 90 -20.43 -6.57 -14.67
N PHE A 91 -19.91 -6.39 -13.45
CA PHE A 91 -20.66 -5.77 -12.36
C PHE A 91 -21.11 -4.33 -12.70
N LEU A 92 -20.23 -3.52 -13.28
CA LEU A 92 -20.58 -2.16 -13.68
C LEU A 92 -21.66 -2.15 -14.77
N LYS A 93 -21.63 -3.09 -15.74
CA LYS A 93 -22.70 -3.23 -16.75
C LYS A 93 -24.05 -3.58 -16.13
N THR A 94 -24.09 -4.41 -15.09
CA THR A 94 -25.36 -4.69 -14.37
C THR A 94 -25.92 -3.48 -13.62
N LYS A 95 -25.15 -2.39 -13.55
CA LYS A 95 -25.51 -1.13 -12.90
C LYS A 95 -25.71 0.02 -13.90
N GLU A 96 -25.75 -0.30 -15.19
CA GLU A 96 -26.04 0.64 -16.26
C GLU A 96 -27.48 1.16 -16.12
N GLY A 97 -27.65 2.49 -16.12
CA GLY A 97 -28.96 3.15 -15.92
C GLY A 97 -29.30 3.47 -14.44
N GLU A 98 -28.60 2.89 -13.47
CA GLU A 98 -28.65 3.36 -12.08
C GLU A 98 -27.73 4.59 -11.92
N VAL A 99 -28.12 5.60 -11.13
CA VAL A 99 -27.23 6.72 -10.80
C VAL A 99 -26.00 6.13 -10.12
N ALA A 100 -24.86 6.14 -10.82
CA ALA A 100 -23.61 5.59 -10.33
C ALA A 100 -23.16 6.36 -9.09
N ASN A 101 -23.58 5.89 -7.91
CA ASN A 101 -23.18 6.50 -6.66
C ASN A 101 -21.68 6.26 -6.46
N SER A 102 -20.95 7.30 -6.07
CA SER A 102 -19.55 7.22 -5.64
C SER A 102 -19.29 6.07 -4.63
N ARG A 103 -20.30 5.67 -3.84
CA ARG A 103 -20.25 4.51 -2.94
C ARG A 103 -20.14 3.19 -3.68
N THR A 104 -20.87 3.01 -4.77
CA THR A 104 -20.87 1.79 -5.59
C THR A 104 -19.50 1.59 -6.25
N LEU A 105 -18.96 2.65 -6.87
CA LEU A 105 -17.61 2.62 -7.46
C LEU A 105 -16.52 2.32 -6.42
N ARG A 106 -16.59 2.95 -5.23
CA ARG A 106 -15.69 2.64 -4.12
C ARG A 106 -15.77 1.17 -3.69
N TRP A 107 -16.98 0.62 -3.61
CA TRP A 107 -17.19 -0.79 -3.23
C TRP A 107 -16.61 -1.75 -4.26
N SER A 108 -16.84 -1.51 -5.55
CA SER A 108 -16.29 -2.31 -6.64
C SER A 108 -14.77 -2.25 -6.68
N LEU A 109 -14.20 -1.06 -6.55
CA LEU A 109 -12.75 -0.86 -6.53
C LEU A 109 -12.11 -1.53 -5.31
N ARG A 110 -12.74 -1.41 -4.12
CA ARG A 110 -12.29 -2.08 -2.91
C ARG A 110 -12.25 -3.60 -3.10
N ARG A 111 -13.33 -4.18 -3.65
CA ARG A 111 -13.41 -5.63 -3.91
C ARG A 111 -12.35 -6.10 -4.92
N TYR A 112 -12.07 -5.29 -5.94
CA TYR A 112 -10.96 -5.55 -6.87
C TYR A 112 -9.61 -5.55 -6.15
N ILE A 113 -9.30 -4.51 -5.36
CA ILE A 113 -8.03 -4.38 -4.62
C ILE A 113 -7.84 -5.50 -3.60
N THR A 114 -8.86 -5.81 -2.79
CA THR A 114 -8.79 -6.92 -1.82
C THR A 114 -8.57 -8.26 -2.51
N SER A 115 -9.17 -8.47 -3.69
CA SER A 115 -8.96 -9.70 -4.46
C SER A 115 -7.55 -9.78 -5.08
N LEU A 116 -6.94 -8.65 -5.46
CA LEU A 116 -5.55 -8.59 -5.93
C LEU A 116 -4.54 -8.86 -4.80
N GLY A 117 -4.85 -8.47 -3.56
CA GLY A 117 -4.03 -8.78 -2.39
C GLY A 117 -3.78 -10.29 -2.21
N THR A 118 -4.80 -11.11 -2.53
CA THR A 118 -4.72 -12.58 -2.53
C THR A 118 -3.90 -13.16 -3.69
N ILE A 119 -3.73 -12.41 -4.77
CA ILE A 119 -2.97 -12.81 -5.98
C ILE A 119 -1.48 -12.55 -5.78
N CYS A 120 -1.15 -11.42 -5.15
CA CYS A 120 0.23 -11.08 -4.82
C CYS A 120 0.74 -11.94 -3.65
N CYS A 121 -0.03 -12.15 -2.58
CA CYS A 121 0.40 -12.99 -1.46
C CYS A 121 -0.54 -14.19 -1.29
N PRO A 122 -0.04 -15.44 -1.31
CA PRO A 122 -0.80 -16.59 -0.83
C PRO A 122 -1.20 -16.32 0.63
N LYS A 123 -2.51 -16.27 0.87
CA LYS A 123 -3.34 -16.24 2.10
C LYS A 123 -2.75 -15.93 3.50
N THR A 124 -1.48 -16.14 3.82
CA THR A 124 -0.95 -16.07 5.20
C THR A 124 -0.53 -14.67 5.66
N TYR A 125 -0.07 -13.78 4.77
CA TYR A 125 0.51 -12.49 5.21
C TYR A 125 -0.48 -11.32 5.25
N TRP A 126 -1.52 -11.31 4.40
CA TRP A 126 -2.52 -10.23 4.37
C TRP A 126 -3.71 -10.44 5.31
N VAL A 127 -4.08 -11.70 5.61
CA VAL A 127 -5.17 -12.02 6.54
C VAL A 127 -4.83 -11.50 7.94
N LEU A 128 -3.59 -11.65 8.38
CA LEU A 128 -3.12 -11.10 9.66
C LEU A 128 -3.10 -9.56 9.69
N TYR A 129 -2.85 -8.90 8.55
CA TYR A 129 -2.81 -7.43 8.50
C TYR A 129 -4.21 -6.80 8.43
N MET A 130 -5.19 -7.45 7.77
CA MET A 130 -6.53 -6.89 7.60
C MET A 130 -7.54 -7.36 8.65
N GLU A 131 -7.40 -8.56 9.25
CA GLU A 131 -8.30 -9.00 10.33
C GLU A 131 -8.13 -8.19 11.63
N GLU A 132 -6.97 -7.55 11.82
CA GLU A 132 -6.62 -6.85 13.05
C GLU A 132 -6.71 -5.31 12.94
N VAL A 133 -6.70 -4.75 11.71
CA VAL A 133 -6.80 -3.30 11.45
C VAL A 133 -8.24 -2.85 11.15
N LEU A 134 -9.13 -3.75 10.74
CA LEU A 134 -10.54 -3.45 10.47
C LEU A 134 -11.50 -3.82 11.62
N ARG A 135 -10.98 -3.89 12.85
CA ARG A 135 -11.79 -4.03 14.07
C ARG A 135 -11.81 -2.73 14.88
#